data_AF-A0A4R1BSI0-F1
#
_entry.id   AF-A0A4R1BSI0-F1
#
_cell.length_a   1.000
_cell.length_b   1.000
_cell.length_c   1.000
_cell.angle_alpha   90.00
_cell.angle_beta   90.00
_cell.angle_gamma   90.00
#
_symmetry.space_group_name_H-M   'P 1'
#
loop_
_entity.id
_entity.type
_entity.pdbx_description
1 polymer ?
#
loop_
_entity_poly.entity_id
_entity_poly.type
_entity_poly.pdbx_seq_one_letter_code
_entity_poly.pdbx_strand_id
1 'polypeptide(L)'
;MSVAGYYTLGALVRDLGSLKALEERLEPDGPVVLVRRRDRRVVEATLPGARVAKVEGSLSRMQWIEFGSMYFAASAAIFLIGAIHPMTGIVVQALLTVGCLTGLFLYHRRPRLRQKLTAMALPDGIIDEWEARFGTSFAVALVTVPGERFEDAQEAFLEDGLEEPFAMNRRLVL
;
A
#
# COMPACT_ATOMS: atom_id res chain seq x y z
N MET A 1 28.49 -0.84 27.80
CA MET A 1 28.43 -1.14 26.35
C MET A 1 26.95 -1.13 25.95
N SER A 2 26.42 0.01 25.51
CA SER A 2 25.09 0.00 24.88
C SER A 2 25.26 -0.67 23.52
N VAL A 3 24.54 -1.75 23.29
CA VAL A 3 24.39 -2.27 21.93
C VAL A 3 23.66 -1.17 21.17
N ALA A 4 24.30 -0.58 20.16
CA ALA A 4 23.69 0.47 19.35
C ALA A 4 22.40 -0.07 18.72
N GLY A 5 21.27 0.30 19.31
CA GLY A 5 19.95 -0.08 18.81
C GLY A 5 19.65 0.66 17.51
N TYR A 6 18.89 0.02 16.62
CA TYR A 6 18.34 0.68 15.45
C TYR A 6 16.88 0.99 15.71
N TYR A 7 16.48 2.22 15.42
CA TYR A 7 15.11 2.67 15.54
C TYR A 7 14.53 2.84 14.15
N THR A 8 13.32 2.33 13.97
CA THR A 8 12.52 2.59 12.79
C THR A 8 11.48 3.63 13.13
N LEU A 9 11.42 4.69 12.34
CA LEU A 9 10.34 5.64 12.35
C LEU A 9 9.53 5.52 11.08
N GLY A 10 8.25 5.82 11.14
CA GLY A 10 7.43 5.95 9.97
C GLY A 10 6.20 6.80 10.21
N ALA A 11 5.63 7.27 9.11
CA ALA A 11 4.41 8.08 9.11
C ALA A 11 3.70 7.96 7.77
N LEU A 12 2.40 8.22 7.80
CA LEU A 12 1.63 8.51 6.60
C LEU A 12 1.93 9.94 6.14
N VAL A 13 2.08 10.12 4.84
CA VAL A 13 2.40 11.43 4.26
C VAL A 13 1.23 11.88 3.40
N ARG A 14 0.75 13.11 3.62
CA ARG A 14 -0.43 13.67 2.95
C ARG A 14 -0.18 14.04 1.49
N ASP A 15 0.98 14.60 1.20
CA ASP A 15 1.30 15.13 -0.13
C ASP A 15 2.81 15.05 -0.44
N LEU A 16 3.14 15.33 -1.70
CA LEU A 16 4.52 15.27 -2.19
C LEU A 16 5.43 16.34 -1.57
N GLY A 17 4.89 17.50 -1.19
CA GLY A 17 5.64 18.58 -0.57
C GLY A 17 6.14 18.19 0.82
N SER A 18 5.26 17.65 1.66
CA SER A 18 5.64 17.11 2.97
C SER A 18 6.67 15.97 2.86
N LEU A 19 6.55 15.14 1.81
CA LEU A 19 7.50 14.07 1.57
C LEU A 19 8.90 14.61 1.22
N LYS A 20 8.96 15.64 0.38
CA LYS A 20 10.22 16.29 0.00
C LYS A 20 10.89 16.97 1.19
N ALA A 21 10.11 17.70 1.99
CA ALA A 21 10.61 18.30 3.22
C ALA A 21 11.18 17.24 4.18
N LEU A 22 10.56 16.06 4.27
CA LEU A 22 11.06 14.95 5.08
C LEU A 22 12.39 14.38 4.56
N GLU A 23 12.58 14.25 3.25
CA GLU A 23 13.85 13.79 2.68
C GLU A 23 15.00 14.75 3.00
N GLU A 24 14.78 16.06 2.80
CA GLU A 24 15.79 17.11 3.07
C GLU A 24 16.25 17.09 4.55
N ARG A 25 15.34 16.76 5.48
CA ARG A 25 15.64 16.66 6.92
C ARG A 25 16.34 15.36 7.32
N LEU A 26 16.20 14.30 6.54
CA LEU A 26 16.74 12.96 6.85
C LEU A 26 18.09 12.69 6.17
N GLU A 27 18.71 13.66 5.50
CA GLU A 27 20.01 13.46 4.87
C GLU A 27 21.08 13.01 5.89
N PRO A 28 21.96 12.04 5.53
CA PRO A 28 22.06 11.35 4.24
C PRO A 28 21.28 10.02 4.08
N ASP A 29 20.52 9.56 5.08
CA ASP A 29 20.06 8.16 5.13
C ASP A 29 18.79 7.86 4.31
N GLY A 30 18.07 8.89 3.84
CA GLY A 30 17.00 8.83 2.84
C GLY A 30 15.81 7.91 3.18
N PRO A 31 14.56 8.42 3.26
CA PRO A 31 13.44 7.58 3.66
C PRO A 31 13.13 6.48 2.62
N VAL A 32 12.70 5.32 3.10
CA VAL A 32 12.01 4.30 2.32
C VAL A 32 10.56 4.75 2.17
N VAL A 33 10.12 4.97 0.93
CA VAL A 33 8.79 5.52 0.64
C VAL A 33 7.93 4.48 -0.07
N LEU A 34 6.82 4.09 0.54
CA LEU A 34 5.81 3.24 -0.06
C LEU A 34 4.73 4.08 -0.74
N VAL A 35 4.63 3.94 -2.06
CA VAL A 35 3.71 4.72 -2.90
C VAL A 35 2.85 3.83 -3.77
N ARG A 36 1.71 4.37 -4.21
CA ARG A 36 0.88 3.69 -5.20
C ARG A 36 1.64 3.56 -6.51
N ARG A 37 1.35 2.51 -7.28
CA ARG A 37 2.02 2.23 -8.56
C ARG A 37 2.01 3.42 -9.54
N ARG A 38 0.93 4.20 -9.59
CA ARG A 38 0.78 5.35 -10.49
C ARG A 38 1.68 6.54 -10.11
N ASP A 39 1.94 6.71 -8.81
CA ASP A 39 2.62 7.88 -8.25
C ASP A 39 4.16 7.68 -8.19
N ARG A 40 4.61 6.44 -8.33
CA ARG A 40 6.03 6.04 -8.27
C ARG A 40 6.97 6.91 -9.10
N ARG A 41 6.66 7.15 -10.38
CA ARG A 41 7.56 7.90 -11.28
C ARG A 41 7.73 9.36 -10.85
N VAL A 42 6.67 9.97 -10.32
CA VAL A 42 6.70 11.35 -9.84
C VAL A 42 7.55 11.44 -8.58
N VAL A 43 7.40 10.48 -7.68
CA VAL A 43 8.15 10.41 -6.42
C VAL A 43 9.63 10.14 -6.67
N GLU A 44 9.98 9.15 -7.52
CA GLU A 44 11.39 8.87 -7.89
C GLU A 44 12.08 10.07 -8.56
N ALA A 45 11.35 10.89 -9.32
CA ALA A 45 11.90 12.09 -9.96
C ALA A 45 12.06 13.26 -8.98
N THR A 46 11.27 13.30 -7.91
CA THR A 46 11.25 14.41 -6.95
C THR A 46 12.17 14.17 -5.76
N LEU A 47 12.37 12.89 -5.38
CA LEU A 47 13.11 12.48 -4.20
C LEU A 47 14.26 11.52 -4.59
N PRO A 48 15.44 12.07 -4.98
CA PRO A 48 16.55 11.28 -5.50
C PRO A 48 17.29 10.46 -4.42
N GLY A 49 17.21 10.84 -3.14
CA GLY A 49 17.80 10.15 -2.00
C GLY A 49 16.87 9.10 -1.37
N ALA A 50 15.57 9.16 -1.66
CA ALA A 50 14.58 8.24 -1.12
C ALA A 50 14.57 6.86 -1.82
N ARG A 51 14.44 5.78 -1.04
CA ARG A 51 14.22 4.42 -1.55
C ARG A 51 12.73 4.19 -1.81
N VAL A 52 12.30 4.39 -3.06
CA VAL A 52 10.90 4.26 -3.43
C VAL A 52 10.51 2.80 -3.70
N ALA A 53 9.49 2.31 -2.99
CA ALA A 53 8.89 0.99 -3.20
C ALA A 53 7.39 1.12 -3.51
N LYS A 54 6.89 0.23 -4.37
CA LYS A 54 5.49 0.22 -4.80
C LYS A 54 4.62 -0.61 -3.84
N VAL A 55 3.44 -0.10 -3.49
CA VAL A 55 2.36 -0.90 -2.91
C VAL A 55 1.60 -1.57 -4.06
N GLU A 56 1.58 -2.91 -4.07
CA GLU A 56 0.88 -3.66 -5.11
C GLU A 56 -0.64 -3.59 -4.89
N GLY A 57 -1.35 -2.98 -5.85
CA GLY A 57 -2.81 -2.81 -5.79
C GLY A 57 -3.58 -3.58 -6.87
N SER A 58 -2.91 -4.42 -7.66
CA SER A 58 -3.54 -5.14 -8.77
C SER A 58 -3.46 -6.65 -8.58
N LEU A 59 -4.46 -7.37 -9.09
CA LEU A 59 -4.40 -8.81 -9.26
C LEU A 59 -3.12 -9.18 -10.01
N SER A 60 -2.45 -10.24 -9.58
CA SER A 60 -1.35 -10.83 -10.33
C SER A 60 -1.86 -11.34 -11.69
N ARG A 61 -0.97 -11.56 -12.66
CA ARG A 61 -1.37 -12.15 -13.96
C ARG A 61 -2.07 -13.50 -13.76
N MET A 62 -1.60 -14.31 -12.82
CA MET A 62 -2.20 -15.60 -12.49
C MET A 62 -3.60 -15.44 -11.90
N GLN A 63 -3.77 -14.51 -10.95
CA GLN A 63 -5.08 -14.23 -10.36
C GLN A 63 -6.08 -13.68 -11.37
N TRP A 64 -5.61 -12.92 -12.37
CA TRP A 64 -6.43 -12.49 -13.50
C TRP A 64 -6.89 -13.65 -14.37
N ILE A 65 -6.01 -14.63 -14.62
CA ILE A 65 -6.34 -15.85 -15.37
C ILE A 65 -7.35 -16.70 -14.59
N GLU A 66 -7.13 -16.90 -13.29
CA GLU A 66 -8.04 -17.63 -12.40
C GLU A 66 -9.43 -16.96 -12.33
N PHE A 67 -9.46 -15.64 -12.16
CA PHE A 67 -10.72 -14.89 -12.15
C PHE A 67 -11.44 -14.96 -13.49
N GLY A 68 -10.71 -14.76 -14.60
CA GLY A 68 -11.27 -14.81 -15.95
C GLY A 68 -11.82 -16.18 -16.31
N SER A 69 -11.11 -17.26 -15.96
CA SER A 69 -11.56 -18.63 -16.22
C SER A 69 -12.79 -19.01 -15.39
N MET A 70 -12.83 -18.61 -14.13
CA MET A 70 -14.01 -18.81 -13.26
C MET A 70 -15.23 -18.05 -13.79
N TYR A 71 -15.06 -16.77 -14.16
CA TYR A 71 -16.14 -15.96 -14.74
C TYR A 71 -16.65 -16.56 -16.06
N PHE A 72 -15.74 -17.04 -16.91
CA PHE A 72 -16.10 -17.69 -18.16
C PHE A 72 -16.87 -18.99 -17.94
N ALA A 73 -16.42 -19.85 -17.02
CA ALA A 73 -17.11 -21.09 -16.68
C ALA A 73 -18.52 -20.84 -16.12
N ALA A 74 -18.66 -19.87 -15.21
CA ALA A 74 -19.95 -19.49 -14.67
C ALA A 74 -20.88 -18.91 -15.75
N SER A 75 -20.35 -18.04 -16.63
CA SER A 75 -21.11 -17.46 -17.74
C SER A 75 -21.58 -18.53 -18.73
N ALA A 76 -20.75 -19.53 -19.03
CA ALA A 76 -21.12 -20.65 -19.91
C ALA A 76 -22.28 -21.47 -19.33
N ALA A 77 -22.25 -21.76 -18.03
CA ALA A 77 -23.35 -22.44 -17.35
C ALA A 77 -24.64 -21.61 -17.35
N ILE A 78 -24.55 -20.31 -17.09
CA ILE A 78 -25.70 -19.40 -17.13
C ILE A 78 -26.29 -19.31 -18.55
N PHE A 79 -25.44 -19.28 -19.58
CA PHE A 79 -25.88 -19.27 -20.96
C PHE A 79 -26.65 -20.54 -21.34
N LEU A 80 -26.18 -21.71 -20.87
CA LEU A 80 -26.88 -22.98 -21.07
C LEU A 80 -28.27 -22.98 -20.42
N ILE A 81 -28.38 -22.45 -19.19
CA ILE A 81 -29.66 -22.26 -18.51
C ILE A 81 -30.53 -21.26 -19.28
N GLY A 82 -29.93 -20.19 -19.81
CA GLY A 82 -30.58 -19.16 -20.61
C GLY A 82 -31.19 -19.67 -21.91
N ALA A 83 -30.64 -20.74 -22.49
CA ALA A 83 -31.22 -21.37 -23.67
C ALA A 83 -32.61 -21.98 -23.39
N ILE A 84 -32.86 -22.40 -22.15
CA ILE A 84 -34.15 -22.95 -21.70
C ILE A 84 -35.02 -21.85 -21.10
N HIS A 85 -34.42 -20.94 -20.32
CA HIS A 85 -35.09 -19.84 -19.63
C HIS A 85 -34.40 -18.51 -19.93
N PRO A 86 -34.71 -17.85 -21.06
CA PRO A 86 -33.97 -16.69 -21.54
C PRO A 86 -33.95 -15.54 -20.54
N MET A 87 -35.09 -15.22 -19.92
CA MET A 87 -35.16 -14.16 -18.91
C MET A 87 -34.31 -14.46 -17.67
N THR A 88 -34.35 -15.70 -17.18
CA THR A 88 -33.54 -16.13 -16.03
C THR A 88 -32.05 -16.04 -16.35
N GLY A 89 -31.63 -16.53 -17.52
CA GLY A 89 -30.24 -16.44 -17.97
C GLY A 89 -29.74 -14.99 -18.03
N ILE A 90 -30.53 -14.09 -18.60
CA ILE A 90 -30.18 -12.66 -18.68
C ILE A 90 -30.03 -12.04 -17.29
N VAL A 91 -31.00 -12.28 -16.39
CA VAL A 91 -30.97 -11.71 -15.03
C VAL A 91 -29.76 -12.22 -14.24
N VAL A 92 -29.52 -13.54 -14.24
CA VAL A 92 -28.40 -14.12 -13.50
C VAL A 92 -27.06 -13.67 -14.07
N GLN A 93 -26.92 -13.58 -15.40
CA GLN A 93 -25.70 -13.06 -16.02
C GLN A 93 -25.45 -11.61 -15.62
N ALA A 94 -26.48 -10.75 -15.66
CA ALA A 94 -26.36 -9.36 -15.25
C ALA A 94 -25.91 -9.24 -13.77
N LEU A 95 -26.50 -10.02 -12.87
CA LEU A 95 -26.12 -10.05 -11.46
C LEU A 95 -24.68 -10.53 -11.27
N LEU A 96 -24.26 -11.59 -11.96
CA LEU A 96 -22.89 -12.08 -11.92
C LEU A 96 -21.91 -11.01 -12.40
N THR A 97 -22.18 -10.38 -13.55
CA THR A 97 -21.30 -9.34 -14.11
C THR A 97 -21.19 -8.14 -13.17
N VAL A 98 -22.31 -7.64 -12.62
CA VAL A 98 -22.29 -6.52 -11.66
C VAL A 98 -21.54 -6.90 -10.38
N GLY A 99 -21.76 -8.12 -9.87
CA GLY A 99 -21.03 -8.64 -8.70
C GLY A 99 -19.53 -8.73 -8.94
N CYS A 100 -19.13 -9.25 -10.10
CA CYS A 100 -17.72 -9.32 -10.52
C CYS A 100 -17.09 -7.93 -10.65
N LEU A 101 -17.74 -6.98 -11.33
CA LEU A 101 -17.24 -5.61 -11.46
C LEU A 101 -17.11 -4.92 -10.11
N THR A 102 -18.12 -5.07 -9.24
CA THR A 102 -18.11 -4.49 -7.90
C THR A 102 -17.00 -5.10 -7.04
N GLY A 103 -16.85 -6.42 -7.07
CA GLY A 103 -15.78 -7.13 -6.38
C GLY A 103 -14.40 -6.68 -6.86
N LEU A 104 -14.20 -6.55 -8.17
CA LEU A 104 -12.95 -6.10 -8.75
C LEU A 104 -12.65 -4.64 -8.39
N PHE A 105 -13.66 -3.78 -8.42
CA PHE A 105 -13.56 -2.38 -8.03
C PHE A 105 -13.17 -2.26 -6.56
N LEU A 106 -13.85 -2.97 -5.66
CA LEU A 106 -13.53 -2.98 -4.23
C LEU A 106 -12.13 -3.57 -3.98
N TYR A 107 -11.76 -4.61 -4.71
CA TYR A 107 -10.44 -5.25 -4.61
C TYR A 107 -9.31 -4.30 -5.05
N HIS A 108 -9.47 -3.59 -6.17
CA HIS A 108 -8.49 -2.60 -6.63
C HIS A 108 -8.47 -1.33 -5.77
N ARG A 109 -9.57 -1.03 -5.07
CA ARG A 109 -9.63 0.11 -4.16
C ARG A 109 -8.87 -0.13 -2.86
N ARG A 110 -8.57 -1.39 -2.49
CA ARG A 110 -7.78 -1.69 -1.29
C ARG A 110 -6.28 -1.82 -1.62
N PRO A 111 -5.47 -0.76 -1.39
CA PRO A 111 -4.03 -0.87 -1.48
C PRO A 111 -3.53 -1.91 -0.48
N ARG A 112 -2.77 -2.93 -0.93
CA ARG A 112 -2.23 -3.98 -0.06
C ARG A 112 -1.00 -3.50 0.70
N LEU A 113 -1.16 -2.42 1.44
CA LEU A 113 -0.11 -1.86 2.28
C LEU A 113 0.30 -2.88 3.34
N ARG A 114 -0.67 -3.62 3.90
CA ARG A 114 -0.46 -4.67 4.89
C ARG A 114 0.59 -5.69 4.48
N GLN A 115 0.47 -6.28 3.30
CA GLN A 115 1.41 -7.32 2.86
C GLN A 115 2.86 -6.80 2.80
N LYS A 116 3.07 -5.53 2.44
CA LYS A 116 4.40 -4.94 2.36
C LYS A 116 4.94 -4.57 3.75
N LEU A 117 4.11 -3.99 4.61
CA LEU A 117 4.52 -3.63 5.97
C LEU A 117 4.76 -4.87 6.85
N THR A 118 3.95 -5.93 6.70
CA THR A 118 4.18 -7.21 7.39
C THR A 118 5.49 -7.84 6.94
N ALA A 119 5.81 -7.80 5.65
CA ALA A 119 7.10 -8.28 5.15
C ALA A 119 8.30 -7.50 5.72
N MET A 120 8.08 -6.22 6.07
CA MET A 120 9.07 -5.38 6.73
C MET A 120 9.12 -5.55 8.26
N ALA A 121 8.35 -6.49 8.82
CA ALA A 121 8.24 -6.80 10.24
C ALA A 121 7.69 -5.67 11.13
N LEU A 122 6.77 -4.85 10.60
CA LEU A 122 6.01 -3.90 11.42
C LEU A 122 4.94 -4.62 12.29
N PRO A 123 4.54 -4.05 13.44
CA PRO A 123 3.48 -4.59 14.28
C PRO A 123 2.09 -4.51 13.63
N ASP A 124 1.27 -5.56 13.76
CA ASP A 124 -0.04 -5.65 13.12
C ASP A 124 -1.01 -4.50 13.47
N GLY A 125 -0.99 -4.02 14.72
CA GLY A 125 -1.90 -2.93 15.15
C GLY A 125 -1.73 -1.64 14.35
N ILE A 126 -0.48 -1.31 13.99
CA ILE A 126 -0.16 -0.10 13.21
C ILE A 126 -0.40 -0.34 11.73
N ILE A 127 -0.12 -1.56 11.27
CA ILE A 127 -0.41 -1.94 9.89
C ILE A 127 -1.90 -1.77 9.60
N ASP A 128 -2.78 -2.20 10.51
CA ASP A 128 -4.23 -2.06 10.35
C ASP A 128 -4.67 -0.59 10.35
N GLU A 129 -4.11 0.24 11.23
CA GLU A 129 -4.41 1.68 11.31
C GLU A 129 -3.96 2.41 10.03
N TRP A 130 -2.71 2.17 9.60
CA TRP A 130 -2.16 2.77 8.39
C TRP A 130 -2.85 2.27 7.13
N GLU A 131 -3.22 0.99 7.04
CA GLU A 131 -3.98 0.47 5.88
C GLU A 131 -5.35 1.16 5.76
N ALA A 132 -6.01 1.46 6.88
CA ALA A 132 -7.28 2.19 6.87
C ALA A 132 -7.13 3.63 6.38
N ARG A 133 -6.05 4.33 6.75
CA ARG A 133 -5.81 5.74 6.37
C ARG A 133 -5.01 5.95 5.08
N PHE A 134 -4.31 4.93 4.60
CA PHE A 134 -3.58 5.02 3.34
C PHE A 134 -4.49 5.25 2.12
N GLY A 135 -5.80 4.99 2.24
CA GLY A 135 -6.79 5.37 1.24
C GLY A 135 -6.85 6.89 0.96
N THR A 136 -6.61 7.72 1.99
CA THR A 136 -6.65 9.19 1.91
C THR A 136 -5.27 9.83 1.91
N SER A 137 -4.23 9.08 2.29
CA SER A 137 -2.83 9.55 2.28
C SER A 137 -2.18 9.42 0.90
N PHE A 138 -1.07 10.13 0.68
CA PHE A 138 -0.28 10.04 -0.54
C PHE A 138 0.70 8.87 -0.50
N ALA A 139 1.46 8.74 0.59
CA ALA A 139 2.53 7.74 0.75
C ALA A 139 2.66 7.28 2.22
N VAL A 140 3.41 6.21 2.46
CA VAL A 140 3.99 5.91 3.78
C VAL A 140 5.49 6.15 3.67
N ALA A 141 6.06 6.97 4.55
CA ALA A 141 7.50 7.14 4.68
C ALA A 141 8.00 6.35 5.90
N LEU A 142 9.14 5.68 5.73
CA LEU A 142 9.80 4.87 6.76
C LEU A 142 11.29 5.19 6.74
N VAL A 143 11.93 5.28 7.90
CA VAL A 143 13.39 5.38 7.99
C VAL A 143 13.88 4.48 9.11
N THR A 144 15.04 3.87 8.94
CA THR A 144 15.72 3.15 10.02
C THR A 144 17.05 3.82 10.31
N VAL A 145 17.20 4.35 11.51
CA VAL A 145 18.38 5.10 11.95
C VAL A 145 19.04 4.45 13.16
N PRO A 146 20.35 4.63 13.38
CA PRO A 146 21.00 4.29 14.64
C PRO A 146 20.41 5.12 15.79
N GLY A 147 20.43 4.58 17.01
CA GLY A 147 19.89 5.26 18.20
C GLY A 147 20.49 6.64 18.47
N GLU A 148 21.72 6.89 18.04
CA GLU A 148 22.39 8.19 18.13
C GLU A 148 21.67 9.29 17.33
N ARG A 149 20.94 8.93 16.27
CA ARG A 149 20.19 9.85 15.40
C ARG A 149 18.68 9.74 15.60
N PHE A 150 18.25 9.03 16.65
CA PHE A 150 16.83 8.79 16.90
C PHE A 150 16.07 10.09 17.20
N GLU A 151 16.64 10.96 18.05
CA GLU A 151 15.98 12.22 18.43
C GLU A 151 15.80 13.13 17.21
N ASP A 152 16.86 13.35 16.43
CA ASP A 152 16.81 14.13 15.19
C ASP A 152 15.78 13.58 14.19
N ALA A 153 15.77 12.25 14.01
CA ALA A 153 14.83 11.61 13.11
C ALA A 153 13.39 11.66 13.66
N GLN A 154 13.20 11.56 14.98
CA GLN A 154 11.89 11.68 15.61
C GLN A 154 11.33 13.08 15.46
N GLU A 155 12.15 14.12 15.65
CA GLU A 155 11.76 15.51 15.42
C GLU A 155 11.30 15.72 13.98
N ALA A 156 12.05 15.19 13.00
CA ALA A 156 11.65 15.25 11.59
C ALA A 156 10.28 14.58 11.31
N PHE A 157 9.93 13.51 12.03
CA PHE A 157 8.65 12.83 11.88
C PHE A 157 7.48 13.48 12.66
N LEU A 158 7.76 14.40 13.58
CA LEU A 158 6.74 15.11 14.38
C LEU A 158 6.29 16.45 13.75
N GLU A 159 6.98 16.95 12.73
CA GLU A 159 6.57 18.18 12.04
C GLU A 159 5.30 18.02 11.17
N ASP A 160 4.74 19.16 10.79
CA ASP A 160 3.49 19.26 10.04
C ASP A 160 3.52 18.54 8.68
N GLY A 161 2.38 17.93 8.32
CA GLY A 161 2.18 17.23 7.05
C GLY A 161 2.40 15.71 7.10
N LEU A 162 2.85 15.20 8.24
CA LEU A 162 2.93 13.78 8.56
C LEU A 162 1.78 13.38 9.48
N GLU A 163 1.16 12.25 9.19
CA GLU A 163 0.08 11.66 9.97
C GLU A 163 0.55 10.39 10.66
N GLU A 164 0.06 10.19 11.89
CA GLU A 164 0.30 8.99 12.70
C GLU A 164 1.79 8.61 12.79
N PRO A 165 2.65 9.52 13.27
CA PRO A 165 4.05 9.20 13.46
C PRO A 165 4.21 8.04 14.43
N PHE A 166 5.01 7.07 14.03
CA PHE A 166 5.32 5.88 14.78
C PHE A 166 6.83 5.71 14.90
N ALA A 167 7.27 5.22 16.06
CA ALA A 167 8.64 4.84 16.32
C ALA A 167 8.71 3.47 17.00
N MET A 168 9.65 2.64 16.57
CA MET A 168 9.93 1.32 17.16
C MET A 168 11.42 1.07 17.24
N ASN A 169 11.87 0.48 18.34
CA ASN A 169 13.25 0.01 18.51
C ASN A 169 13.46 -1.34 17.80
N ARG A 170 13.42 -1.32 16.46
CA ARG A 170 13.70 -2.50 15.62
C ARG A 170 14.18 -2.05 14.24
N ARG A 171 15.03 -2.85 13.61
CA ARG A 171 15.47 -2.65 12.22
C ARG A 171 14.44 -3.24 11.25
N LEU A 172 14.07 -2.49 10.22
CA LEU A 172 13.24 -3.02 9.12
C LEU A 172 13.97 -4.11 8.34
N VAL A 173 13.19 -5.09 7.87
CA VAL A 173 13.64 -6.04 6.86
C VAL A 173 13.25 -5.48 5.50
N LEU A 174 14.22 -4.97 4.75
CA LEU A 174 14.01 -4.31 3.45
C LEU A 174 14.14 -5.28 2.27
#